data_AF-A0A699V8T4-F1
#
_entry.id   AF-A0A699V8T4-F1
#
_cell.length_a   1.000
_cell.length_b   1.000
_cell.length_c   1.000
_cell.angle_alpha   90.00
_cell.angle_beta   90.00
_cell.angle_gamma   90.00
#
_symmetry.space_group_name_H-M   'P 1'
#
loop_
_entity.id
_entity.type
_entity.pdbx_description
1 polymer ?
#
loop_
_entity_poly.entity_id
_entity_poly.type
_entity_poly.pdbx_seq_one_letter_code
_entity_poly.pdbx_strand_id
1 'polypeptide(L)'
;TDPAQTTLLKKTERATPGYYSVTFENGIGAELTVAQRFGLHRYHFPASGARGLFMDISYSFANGFKREEHATTDNTLSGWLEAGTTCGAGTYRLYYYLETSQPVQWEPAGTHKLVARLPATSAPDVEVRVAFSSVGLADARATVQQQATADFAAVRQASAQAWNALLSRVQ
;
A
#
# COMPACT_ATOMS: atom_id res chain seq x y z
N THR A 1 -9.91 -19.51 1.29
CA THR A 1 -8.92 -19.09 0.27
C THR A 1 -7.69 -18.59 0.98
N ASP A 2 -6.51 -18.96 0.50
CA ASP A 2 -5.24 -18.42 1.03
C ASP A 2 -5.16 -16.93 0.67
N PRO A 3 -5.09 -16.00 1.64
CA PRO A 3 -5.01 -14.57 1.36
C PRO A 3 -3.72 -14.18 0.60
N ALA A 4 -2.70 -15.04 0.59
CA ALA A 4 -1.45 -14.82 -0.13
C ALA A 4 -1.51 -15.27 -1.61
N GLN A 5 -2.59 -15.94 -2.04
CA GLN A 5 -2.67 -16.54 -3.37
C GLN A 5 -3.99 -16.17 -4.05
N THR A 6 -3.89 -15.34 -5.09
CA THR A 6 -4.99 -15.11 -6.01
C THR A 6 -4.46 -14.75 -7.40
N THR A 7 -5.09 -15.29 -8.44
CA THR A 7 -4.73 -15.01 -9.82
C THR A 7 -5.22 -13.63 -10.23
N LEU A 8 -4.32 -12.80 -10.77
CA LEU A 8 -4.70 -11.55 -11.42
C LEU A 8 -5.30 -11.82 -12.81
N LEU A 9 -6.35 -11.10 -13.17
CA LEU A 9 -6.99 -11.20 -14.49
C LEU A 9 -6.32 -10.23 -15.46
N LYS A 10 -5.31 -10.69 -16.21
CA LYS A 10 -4.50 -9.84 -17.11
C LYS A 10 -5.33 -8.96 -18.06
N LYS A 11 -6.48 -9.44 -18.54
CA LYS A 11 -7.38 -8.68 -19.43
C LYS A 11 -7.96 -7.40 -18.80
N THR A 12 -8.07 -7.35 -17.47
CA THR A 12 -8.60 -6.19 -16.74
C THR A 12 -7.48 -5.24 -16.29
N GLU A 13 -6.22 -5.63 -16.42
CA GLU A 13 -5.08 -4.81 -16.04
C GLU A 13 -5.01 -3.54 -16.90
N ARG A 14 -4.77 -2.39 -16.25
CA ARG A 14 -4.49 -1.11 -16.89
C ARG A 14 -3.32 -0.46 -16.16
N ALA A 15 -2.36 0.06 -16.93
CA ALA A 15 -1.21 0.77 -16.40
C ALA A 15 -0.94 2.02 -17.23
N THR A 16 -0.77 3.15 -16.55
CA THR A 16 -0.38 4.45 -17.13
C THR A 16 0.60 5.13 -16.19
N PRO A 17 1.38 6.13 -16.64
CA PRO A 17 2.26 6.87 -15.74
C PRO A 17 1.50 7.42 -14.52
N GLY A 18 1.87 6.96 -13.32
CA GLY A 18 1.26 7.36 -12.06
C GLY A 18 -0.02 6.61 -11.65
N TYR A 19 -0.48 5.61 -12.41
CA TYR A 19 -1.69 4.84 -12.06
C TYR A 19 -1.63 3.40 -12.54
N TYR A 20 -2.10 2.48 -11.70
CA TYR A 20 -2.25 1.06 -12.00
C TYR A 20 -3.59 0.54 -11.50
N SER A 21 -4.23 -0.37 -12.24
CA SER A 21 -5.40 -1.10 -11.76
C SER A 21 -5.54 -2.50 -12.33
N VAL A 22 -6.17 -3.40 -11.57
CA VAL A 22 -6.39 -4.80 -11.94
C VAL A 22 -7.56 -5.40 -11.16
N THR A 23 -8.10 -6.52 -11.64
CA THR A 23 -9.10 -7.34 -10.94
C THR A 23 -8.56 -8.76 -10.77
N PHE A 24 -8.93 -9.42 -9.68
CA PHE A 24 -8.51 -10.79 -9.38
C PHE A 24 -9.67 -11.78 -9.59
N GLU A 25 -9.35 -13.07 -9.72
CA GLU A 25 -10.35 -14.14 -9.88
C GLU A 25 -11.36 -14.23 -8.73
N ASN A 26 -10.96 -13.80 -7.54
CA ASN A 26 -11.84 -13.73 -6.36
C ASN A 26 -12.80 -12.53 -6.37
N GLY A 27 -12.81 -11.72 -7.44
CA GLY A 27 -13.68 -10.56 -7.60
C GLY A 27 -13.18 -9.27 -6.95
N ILE A 28 -12.03 -9.29 -6.27
CA ILE A 28 -11.44 -8.07 -5.70
C ILE A 28 -10.87 -7.20 -6.84
N GLY A 29 -11.14 -5.90 -6.80
CA GLY A 29 -10.46 -4.90 -7.62
C GLY A 29 -9.38 -4.18 -6.82
N ALA A 30 -8.28 -3.80 -7.46
CA ALA A 30 -7.25 -2.97 -6.86
C ALA A 30 -6.86 -1.82 -7.81
N GLU A 31 -6.71 -0.64 -7.25
CA GLU A 31 -6.21 0.56 -7.92
C GLU A 31 -5.12 1.21 -7.09
N LEU A 32 -4.05 1.67 -7.73
CA LEU A 32 -2.88 2.26 -7.09
C LEU A 32 -2.54 3.57 -7.80
N THR A 33 -2.31 4.62 -7.03
CA THR A 33 -1.82 5.91 -7.52
C THR A 33 -0.80 6.50 -6.55
N VAL A 34 0.05 7.40 -7.04
CA VAL A 34 1.12 8.02 -6.24
C VAL A 34 1.27 9.49 -6.56
N ALA A 35 1.63 10.30 -5.56
CA ALA A 35 2.11 11.66 -5.74
C ALA A 35 3.31 11.90 -4.81
N GLN A 36 4.49 12.12 -5.40
CA GLN A 36 5.74 12.32 -4.66
C GLN A 36 6.03 11.17 -3.66
N ARG A 37 5.98 11.46 -2.35
CA ARG A 37 6.27 10.51 -1.25
C ARG A 37 5.02 9.81 -0.70
N PHE A 38 3.86 10.08 -1.30
CA PHE A 38 2.57 9.59 -0.86
C PHE A 38 1.98 8.61 -1.89
N GLY A 39 1.52 7.46 -1.42
CA GLY A 39 0.78 6.47 -2.19
C GLY A 39 -0.63 6.31 -1.68
N LEU A 40 -1.55 6.04 -2.59
CA LEU A 40 -2.95 5.76 -2.27
C LEU A 40 -3.38 4.49 -3.02
N HIS A 41 -3.82 3.50 -2.26
CA HIS A 41 -4.37 2.25 -2.78
C HIS A 41 -5.88 2.29 -2.58
N ARG A 42 -6.65 1.76 -3.51
CA ARG A 42 -8.09 1.55 -3.38
C ARG A 42 -8.41 0.10 -3.72
N TYR A 43 -9.08 -0.59 -2.80
CA TYR A 43 -9.50 -1.98 -2.98
C TYR A 43 -11.02 -2.05 -2.99
N HIS A 44 -11.56 -2.70 -4.01
CA HIS A 44 -12.98 -2.95 -4.20
C HIS A 44 -13.29 -4.40 -3.83
N PHE A 45 -13.93 -4.63 -2.70
CA PHE A 45 -14.31 -5.98 -2.29
C PHE A 45 -15.70 -6.38 -2.83
N PRO A 46 -15.93 -7.67 -3.13
CA PRO A 46 -17.28 -8.18 -3.34
C PRO A 46 -18.23 -7.84 -2.19
N ALA A 47 -19.52 -7.70 -2.48
CA ALA A 47 -20.54 -7.28 -1.51
C ALA A 47 -20.72 -8.25 -0.32
N SER A 48 -20.30 -9.50 -0.48
CA SER A 48 -20.42 -10.56 0.53
C SER A 48 -19.09 -11.24 0.79
N GLY A 49 -18.91 -11.75 2.01
CA GLY A 49 -17.73 -12.52 2.41
C GLY A 49 -16.83 -11.76 3.37
N ALA A 50 -15.84 -12.47 3.92
CA ALA A 50 -14.84 -11.86 4.78
C ALA A 50 -13.91 -10.96 3.95
N ARG A 51 -13.71 -9.72 4.42
CA ARG A 51 -12.89 -8.71 3.74
C ARG A 51 -11.70 -8.35 4.62
N GLY A 52 -10.55 -8.15 4.01
CA GLY A 52 -9.36 -7.73 4.74
C GLY A 52 -8.15 -7.58 3.85
N LEU A 53 -7.14 -6.90 4.38
CA LEU A 53 -5.88 -6.64 3.72
C LEU A 53 -4.81 -7.47 4.39
N PHE A 54 -4.17 -8.35 3.64
CA PHE A 54 -3.02 -9.11 4.11
C PHE A 54 -1.74 -8.29 3.91
N MET A 55 -0.92 -8.22 4.94
CA MET A 55 0.34 -7.47 4.95
C MET A 55 1.48 -8.39 5.40
N ASP A 56 2.52 -8.46 4.57
CA ASP A 56 3.77 -9.14 4.88
C ASP A 56 4.89 -8.10 4.98
N ILE A 57 5.27 -7.76 6.22
CA ILE A 57 6.31 -6.77 6.51
C ILE A 57 7.70 -7.34 6.20
N SER A 58 7.82 -8.67 6.16
CA SER A 58 9.07 -9.34 5.82
C SER A 58 9.33 -9.46 4.31
N TYR A 59 8.34 -9.12 3.48
CA TYR A 59 8.51 -9.21 2.03
C TYR A 59 9.59 -8.25 1.54
N SER A 60 10.62 -8.82 0.95
CA SER A 60 11.76 -8.08 0.40
C SER A 60 12.27 -8.76 -0.87
N PHE A 61 12.77 -7.95 -1.79
CA PHE A 61 13.37 -8.47 -3.02
C PHE A 61 14.55 -9.38 -2.69
N ALA A 62 14.66 -10.51 -3.40
CA ALA A 62 15.74 -11.50 -3.26
C ALA A 62 15.96 -12.01 -1.82
N ASN A 63 14.89 -12.09 -1.00
CA ASN A 63 14.95 -12.55 0.40
C ASN A 63 15.93 -11.76 1.27
N GLY A 64 16.06 -10.45 1.02
CA GLY A 64 16.99 -9.57 1.73
C GLY A 64 16.56 -9.18 3.15
N PHE A 65 15.42 -9.66 3.64
CA PHE A 65 14.87 -9.30 4.94
C PHE A 65 15.83 -9.63 6.09
N LYS A 66 15.92 -8.72 7.06
CA LYS A 66 16.75 -8.93 8.26
C LYS A 66 15.93 -8.89 9.54
N ARG A 67 15.20 -7.80 9.76
CA ARG A 67 14.35 -7.58 10.94
C ARG A 67 13.41 -6.41 10.71
N GLU A 68 12.40 -6.33 11.55
CA GLU A 68 11.42 -5.23 11.54
C GLU A 68 10.91 -5.01 12.96
N GLU A 69 10.28 -3.86 13.15
CA GLU A 69 9.43 -3.57 14.29
C GLU A 69 8.20 -2.81 13.80
N HIS A 70 7.03 -3.21 14.28
CA HIS A 70 5.77 -2.59 13.90
C HIS A 70 4.84 -2.41 15.09
N ALA A 71 3.94 -1.45 14.94
CA ALA A 71 2.85 -1.20 15.85
C ALA A 71 1.57 -0.95 15.03
N THR A 72 0.46 -1.44 15.58
CA THR A 72 -0.88 -1.13 15.09
C THR A 72 -1.59 -0.23 16.10
N THR A 73 -2.31 0.77 15.62
CA THR A 73 -3.12 1.67 16.44
C THR A 73 -4.32 2.09 15.62
N ASP A 74 -5.52 1.81 16.12
CA ASP A 74 -6.78 2.01 15.40
C ASP A 74 -6.74 1.45 13.97
N ASN A 75 -6.87 2.31 12.97
CA ASN A 75 -6.88 1.99 11.54
C ASN A 75 -5.48 2.08 10.89
N THR A 76 -4.41 2.16 11.68
CA THR A 76 -3.04 2.41 11.22
C THR A 76 -2.08 1.25 11.50
N LEU A 77 -1.14 1.06 10.59
CA LEU A 77 0.03 0.19 10.75
C LEU A 77 1.28 1.02 10.48
N SER A 78 2.22 0.99 11.40
CA SER A 78 3.43 1.80 11.32
C SER A 78 4.63 1.05 11.86
N GLY A 79 5.83 1.42 11.40
CA GLY A 79 7.03 0.73 11.84
C GLY A 79 8.23 1.01 10.96
N TRP A 80 9.20 0.11 11.04
CA TRP A 80 10.37 0.09 10.18
C TRP A 80 10.76 -1.35 9.85
N LEU A 81 11.37 -1.53 8.68
CA LEU A 81 12.03 -2.80 8.31
C LEU A 81 13.46 -2.54 7.88
N GLU A 82 14.33 -3.53 8.08
CA GLU A 82 15.67 -3.57 7.55
C GLU A 82 15.83 -4.70 6.53
N ALA A 83 16.44 -4.37 5.40
CA ALA A 83 16.75 -5.32 4.35
C ALA A 83 18.11 -5.05 3.70
N GLY A 84 18.66 -6.08 3.06
CA GLY A 84 19.90 -5.99 2.30
C GLY A 84 19.76 -5.17 1.01
N THR A 85 20.83 -4.50 0.60
CA THR A 85 20.89 -3.85 -0.72
C THR A 85 21.00 -4.89 -1.84
N THR A 86 20.68 -4.51 -3.08
CA THR A 86 20.68 -5.41 -4.26
C THR A 86 22.01 -6.14 -4.49
N CYS A 87 23.14 -5.56 -4.06
CA CYS A 87 24.47 -6.17 -4.17
C CYS A 87 24.93 -6.89 -2.88
N GLY A 88 24.06 -7.03 -1.87
CA GLY A 88 24.37 -7.68 -0.58
C GLY A 88 25.38 -6.94 0.30
N ALA A 89 25.89 -5.79 -0.15
CA ALA A 89 26.98 -5.06 0.52
C ALA A 89 26.52 -4.23 1.73
N GLY A 90 25.25 -3.84 1.78
CA GLY A 90 24.73 -2.95 2.81
C GLY A 90 23.39 -3.40 3.38
N THR A 91 22.96 -2.70 4.43
CA THR A 91 21.63 -2.80 5.01
C THR A 91 21.00 -1.42 4.94
N TYR A 92 19.76 -1.32 4.48
CA TYR A 92 18.97 -0.11 4.60
C TYR A 92 17.85 -0.32 5.60
N ARG A 93 17.42 0.78 6.24
CA ARG A 93 16.22 0.83 7.05
C ARG A 93 15.18 1.69 6.33
N LEU A 94 13.95 1.20 6.27
CA LEU A 94 12.81 1.90 5.69
C LEU A 94 11.72 2.04 6.74
N TYR A 95 11.35 3.27 7.05
CA TYR A 95 10.20 3.58 7.90
C TYR A 95 8.95 3.70 7.05
N TYR A 96 7.81 3.26 7.58
CA TYR A 96 6.53 3.33 6.88
C TYR A 96 5.41 3.73 7.83
N TYR A 97 4.39 4.38 7.24
CA TYR A 97 3.12 4.66 7.91
C TYR A 97 1.99 4.37 6.92
N LEU A 98 1.06 3.49 7.32
CA LEU A 98 -0.15 3.16 6.59
C LEU A 98 -1.38 3.53 7.40
N GLU A 99 -2.39 4.07 6.73
CA GLU A 99 -3.69 4.39 7.31
C GLU A 99 -4.82 3.93 6.38
N THR A 100 -5.74 3.13 6.91
CA THR A 100 -6.92 2.67 6.18
C THR A 100 -8.06 3.67 6.32
N SER A 101 -8.87 3.90 5.28
CA SER A 101 -9.97 4.88 5.32
C SER A 101 -11.15 4.49 6.21
N GLN A 102 -11.15 3.27 6.74
CA GLN A 102 -12.20 2.73 7.60
C GLN A 102 -11.56 1.97 8.78
N PRO A 103 -12.26 1.82 9.92
CA PRO A 103 -11.77 1.00 11.03
C PRO A 103 -11.49 -0.44 10.60
N VAL A 104 -10.41 -1.02 11.13
CA VAL A 104 -10.02 -2.41 10.91
C VAL A 104 -9.71 -3.10 12.23
N GLN A 105 -9.82 -4.42 12.25
CA GLN A 105 -9.34 -5.26 13.35
C GLN A 105 -8.03 -5.92 12.91
N TRP A 106 -6.96 -5.70 13.66
CA TRP A 106 -5.65 -6.27 13.36
C TRP A 106 -5.54 -7.69 13.92
N GLU A 107 -5.28 -8.65 13.03
CA GLU A 107 -5.13 -10.06 13.37
C GLU A 107 -3.71 -10.54 12.99
N PRO A 108 -2.96 -11.20 13.90
CA PRO A 108 -1.73 -11.87 13.54
C PRO A 108 -1.97 -12.96 12.49
N ALA A 109 -1.14 -13.00 11.45
CA ALA A 109 -1.24 -13.98 10.37
C ALA A 109 0.06 -14.79 10.15
N GLY A 110 0.97 -14.73 11.12
CA GLY A 110 2.28 -15.36 11.11
C GLY A 110 3.37 -14.39 11.56
N THR A 111 4.62 -14.85 11.53
CA THR A 111 5.77 -13.99 11.84
C THR A 111 5.86 -12.85 10.83
N HIS A 112 5.93 -11.61 11.33
CA HIS A 112 5.97 -10.37 10.52
C HIS A 112 4.76 -10.15 9.59
N LYS A 113 3.65 -10.86 9.84
CA LYS A 113 2.47 -10.88 8.97
C LYS A 113 1.21 -10.54 9.75
N LEU A 114 0.37 -9.71 9.13
CA LEU A 114 -0.87 -9.22 9.71
C LEU A 114 -2.00 -9.26 8.70
N VAL A 115 -3.23 -9.35 9.19
CA VAL A 115 -4.43 -9.07 8.43
C VAL A 115 -5.14 -7.88 9.08
N ALA A 116 -5.40 -6.83 8.32
CA ALA A 116 -6.36 -5.80 8.67
C ALA A 116 -7.75 -6.26 8.23
N ARG A 117 -8.53 -6.80 9.16
CA ARG A 117 -9.89 -7.29 8.91
C ARG A 117 -10.87 -6.12 8.86
N LEU A 118 -11.65 -6.04 7.79
CA LEU A 118 -12.72 -5.06 7.67
C LEU A 118 -13.99 -5.62 8.34
N PRO A 119 -14.63 -4.88 9.27
CA PRO A 119 -15.93 -5.24 9.80
C PRO A 119 -16.98 -5.49 8.71
N ALA A 120 -17.95 -6.37 8.97
CA ALA A 120 -19.02 -6.67 8.01
C ALA A 120 -19.89 -5.44 7.68
N THR A 121 -19.96 -4.48 8.60
CA THR A 121 -20.71 -3.22 8.46
C THR A 121 -19.97 -2.14 7.65
N SER A 122 -18.67 -2.35 7.35
CA SER A 122 -17.87 -1.40 6.58
C SER A 122 -18.31 -1.30 5.12
N ALA A 123 -18.04 -0.16 4.50
CA ALA A 123 -18.21 0.00 3.06
C ALA A 123 -17.31 -1.00 2.31
N PRO A 124 -17.75 -1.50 1.14
CA PRO A 124 -17.00 -2.50 0.37
C PRO A 124 -15.67 -1.97 -0.16
N ASP A 125 -15.55 -0.67 -0.37
CA ASP A 125 -14.34 -0.04 -0.87
C ASP A 125 -13.51 0.49 0.28
N VAL A 126 -12.23 0.09 0.35
CA VAL A 126 -11.27 0.63 1.33
C VAL A 126 -10.13 1.31 0.60
N GLU A 127 -9.75 2.48 1.12
CA GLU A 127 -8.53 3.16 0.70
C GLU A 127 -7.43 2.92 1.73
N VAL A 128 -6.20 2.81 1.26
CA VAL A 128 -5.01 2.74 2.11
C VAL A 128 -4.07 3.86 1.69
N ARG A 129 -3.82 4.78 2.61
CA ARG A 129 -2.83 5.84 2.48
C ARG A 129 -1.50 5.30 2.99
N VAL A 130 -0.43 5.48 2.22
CA VAL A 130 0.90 4.98 2.59
C VAL A 130 1.97 6.02 2.30
N ALA A 131 2.92 6.14 3.22
CA ALA A 131 4.15 6.88 2.97
C ALA A 131 5.35 6.15 3.57
N PHE A 132 6.52 6.45 3.01
CA PHE A 132 7.80 5.90 3.45
C PHE A 132 8.79 7.02 3.80
N SER A 133 9.75 6.70 4.66
CA SER A 133 10.88 7.59 4.98
C SER A 133 12.16 6.79 5.20
N SER A 134 13.29 7.34 4.77
CA SER A 134 14.62 6.82 5.09
C SER A 134 15.20 7.38 6.39
N VAL A 135 14.50 8.33 7.03
CA VAL A 135 15.00 9.09 8.18
C VAL A 135 14.30 8.67 9.46
N GLY A 136 12.97 8.60 9.46
CA GLY A 136 12.21 8.25 10.64
C GLY A 136 10.72 8.12 10.42
N LEU A 137 10.06 7.50 11.40
CA LEU A 137 8.62 7.29 11.39
C LEU A 137 7.81 8.59 11.38
N ALA A 138 8.33 9.64 12.04
CA ALA A 138 7.68 10.94 12.10
C ALA A 138 7.47 11.56 10.70
N ASP A 139 8.44 11.42 9.79
CA ASP A 139 8.34 11.96 8.43
C ASP A 139 7.34 11.19 7.57
N ALA A 140 7.31 9.86 7.70
CA ALA A 140 6.33 9.02 7.01
C ALA A 140 4.91 9.37 7.48
N ARG A 141 4.72 9.47 8.80
CA ARG A 141 3.45 9.88 9.39
C ARG A 141 3.03 11.29 8.94
N ALA A 142 3.94 12.25 8.99
CA ALA A 142 3.66 13.63 8.57
C ALA A 142 3.23 13.69 7.09
N THR A 143 3.83 12.88 6.22
CA THR A 143 3.45 12.80 4.80
C THR A 143 2.00 12.31 4.63
N VAL A 144 1.59 11.27 5.36
CA VAL A 144 0.20 10.79 5.33
C VAL A 144 -0.75 11.83 5.91
N GLN A 145 -0.40 12.47 7.03
CA GLN A 145 -1.24 13.48 7.67
C GLN A 145 -1.43 14.74 6.81
N GLN A 146 -0.40 15.18 6.08
CA GLN A 146 -0.50 16.29 5.13
C GLN A 146 -1.44 15.98 3.95
N GLN A 147 -1.66 14.69 3.66
CA GLN A 147 -2.51 14.20 2.57
C GLN A 147 -3.77 13.47 3.11
N ALA A 148 -4.15 13.71 4.37
CA ALA A 148 -5.24 12.97 5.04
C ALA A 148 -6.57 13.07 4.29
N THR A 149 -6.86 14.23 3.69
CA THR A 149 -8.09 14.49 2.93
C THR A 149 -7.89 14.37 1.41
N ALA A 150 -6.73 13.86 0.96
CA ALA A 150 -6.47 13.71 -0.47
C ALA A 150 -7.43 12.71 -1.09
N ASP A 151 -8.05 13.14 -2.20
CA ASP A 151 -8.93 12.33 -3.04
C ASP A 151 -8.11 11.50 -4.05
N PHE A 152 -8.54 10.26 -4.31
CA PHE A 152 -7.85 9.34 -5.22
C PHE A 152 -7.67 9.95 -6.63
N ALA A 153 -8.73 10.56 -7.18
CA ALA A 153 -8.68 11.15 -8.52
C ALA A 153 -7.76 12.37 -8.55
N ALA A 154 -7.75 13.19 -7.50
CA ALA A 154 -6.83 14.31 -7.36
C ALA A 154 -5.36 13.86 -7.32
N VAL A 155 -5.02 12.81 -6.54
CA VAL A 155 -3.66 12.25 -6.49
C VAL A 155 -3.24 11.70 -7.85
N ARG A 156 -4.13 10.97 -8.52
CA ARG A 156 -3.90 10.48 -9.89
C ARG A 156 -3.67 11.61 -10.88
N GLN A 157 -4.46 12.69 -10.81
CA GLN A 157 -4.31 13.84 -11.69
C GLN A 157 -2.97 14.56 -11.45
N ALA A 158 -2.59 14.76 -10.19
CA ALA A 158 -1.30 15.35 -9.84
C ALA A 158 -0.13 14.51 -10.38
N SER A 159 -0.24 13.17 -10.29
CA SER A 159 0.75 12.25 -10.86
C SER A 159 0.88 12.40 -12.38
N ALA A 160 -0.27 12.40 -13.08
CA ALA A 160 -0.30 12.54 -14.54
C ALA A 160 0.27 13.89 -15.00
N GLN A 161 -0.01 14.98 -14.27
CA GLN A 161 0.55 16.31 -14.53
C GLN A 161 2.08 16.31 -14.36
N ALA A 162 2.60 15.69 -13.29
CA ALA A 162 4.04 15.58 -13.07
C ALA A 162 4.73 14.79 -14.19
N TRP A 163 4.13 13.69 -14.64
CA TRP A 163 4.63 12.92 -15.77
C TRP A 163 4.62 13.71 -17.08
N ASN A 164 3.51 14.39 -17.40
CA ASN A 164 3.42 15.21 -18.61
C ASN A 164 4.47 16.33 -18.62
N ALA A 165 4.76 16.94 -17.47
CA ALA A 165 5.80 17.96 -17.35
C ALA A 165 7.23 17.41 -17.59
N LEU A 166 7.46 16.12 -17.35
CA LEU A 166 8.72 15.45 -17.64
C LEU A 166 8.80 15.00 -19.10
N LEU A 167 7.73 14.39 -19.60
CA LEU A 167 7.69 13.78 -20.93
C LEU A 167 7.62 14.83 -22.05
N SER A 168 7.05 16.01 -21.78
CA SER A 168 6.99 17.11 -22.75
C SER A 168 8.34 17.78 -23.04
N ARG A 169 9.41 17.38 -22.35
CA ARG A 169 10.77 17.94 -22.53
C ARG A 169 11.45 17.50 -23.82
N VAL A 170 10.97 16.44 -24.46
CA VAL A 170 11.45 15.95 -25.75
C VAL A 170 10.24 15.84 -26.68
N GLN A 171 10.33 16.44 -27.87
CA GLN A 171 9.26 16.53 -28.86
C GLN A 171 9.72 15.93 -30.19
#